data_AF-A0A3R9F0J2-F1
#
_entry.id   AF-A0A3R9F0J2-F1
#
_cell.length_a   1.000
_cell.length_b   1.000
_cell.length_c   1.000
_cell.angle_alpha   90.00
_cell.angle_beta   90.00
_cell.angle_gamma   90.00
#
_symmetry.space_group_name_H-M   'P 1'
#
loop_
_entity.id
_entity.type
_entity.pdbx_description
1 polymer ?
#
loop_
_entity_poly.entity_id
_entity_poly.type
_entity_poly.pdbx_seq_one_letter_code
_entity_poly.pdbx_strand_id
1 'polypeptide(L)'
;GGGLGGIILLVIMTFLGGGDLGDVVDNMSGVGTQSPAPYQQTAEEEELAQFVSVVLADTEEVWTKIFAEEGMQYQEPTLVLYSGSVQSACGMAGSQVGPFYCPGDQKLYIDLSFYDELQRKFQAPGDFAMAYVVAHEVGHHVQTLLGQTQELNSLRGRFSQTEFNKYQVRFELQADYLAGVWAHHAEGMGVVEEGDLEEALNAASAVGDDTIQKRSQGYVVPESFTHGTSEQRKSWFYKGYKAGNLREGDTFNTRDF
;
A
#
# COMPACT_ATOMS: atom_id res chain seq x y z
N GLY A 1 -13.93 -12.05 -17.05
CA GLY A 1 -14.38 -11.89 -15.66
C GLY A 1 -13.37 -11.03 -14.95
N GLY A 2 -13.62 -9.73 -14.84
CA GLY A 2 -12.81 -8.81 -14.07
C GLY A 2 -13.59 -8.47 -12.82
N GLY A 3 -13.22 -9.05 -11.68
CA GLY A 3 -13.94 -8.92 -10.43
C GLY A 3 -12.97 -8.88 -9.26
N LEU A 4 -13.30 -8.00 -8.30
CA LEU A 4 -12.79 -7.90 -6.93
C LEU A 4 -11.33 -7.46 -6.76
N GLY A 5 -10.41 -7.83 -7.65
CA GLY A 5 -8.99 -7.63 -7.44
C GLY A 5 -8.28 -6.53 -8.20
N GLY A 6 -8.77 -6.20 -9.40
CA GLY A 6 -8.15 -5.22 -10.28
C GLY A 6 -8.40 -3.76 -9.87
N ILE A 7 -8.53 -3.42 -8.59
CA ILE A 7 -8.54 -2.01 -8.14
C ILE A 7 -7.26 -1.70 -7.36
N ILE A 8 -6.92 -2.48 -6.33
CA ILE A 8 -5.65 -2.29 -5.62
C ILE A 8 -4.47 -2.55 -6.57
N LEU A 9 -4.60 -3.56 -7.43
CA LEU A 9 -3.61 -3.95 -8.43
C LEU A 9 -3.46 -3.00 -9.63
N LEU A 10 -4.49 -2.22 -9.99
CA LEU A 10 -4.45 -1.34 -11.17
C LEU A 10 -3.86 0.04 -10.87
N VAL A 11 -3.80 0.39 -9.59
CA VAL A 11 -3.67 1.77 -9.12
C VAL A 11 -2.19 2.18 -9.00
N ILE A 12 -1.26 1.23 -8.86
CA ILE A 12 0.19 1.49 -9.01
C ILE A 12 0.66 1.38 -10.48
N MET A 13 -0.08 0.68 -11.36
CA MET A 13 0.30 0.49 -12.78
C MET A 13 0.36 1.79 -13.60
N THR A 14 -0.31 2.86 -13.20
CA THR A 14 -0.45 4.06 -14.05
C THR A 14 0.72 5.04 -14.04
N PHE A 15 1.76 4.85 -13.23
CA PHE A 15 2.81 5.86 -13.12
C PHE A 15 4.25 5.46 -13.44
N LEU A 16 4.52 4.18 -13.64
CA LEU A 16 5.86 3.73 -14.03
C LEU A 16 5.95 3.31 -15.50
N GLY A 17 4.82 3.23 -16.20
CA GLY A 17 4.74 2.51 -17.46
C GLY A 17 4.72 3.34 -18.75
N GLY A 18 4.13 4.55 -18.78
CA GLY A 18 4.00 5.33 -20.03
C GLY A 18 3.48 4.54 -21.25
N GLY A 19 2.84 3.39 -21.04
CA GLY A 19 2.55 2.38 -22.06
C GLY A 19 1.06 2.34 -22.33
N ASP A 20 0.71 2.30 -23.61
CA ASP A 20 -0.64 2.08 -24.07
C ASP A 20 -1.08 0.64 -23.68
N LEU A 21 -2.38 0.41 -23.48
CA LEU A 21 -2.94 -0.94 -23.29
C LEU A 21 -2.60 -1.88 -24.47
N GLY A 22 -2.17 -1.32 -25.61
CA GLY A 22 -1.65 -2.05 -26.76
C GLY A 22 -0.31 -2.77 -26.53
N ASP A 23 0.58 -2.27 -25.69
CA ASP A 23 1.92 -2.86 -25.48
C ASP A 23 1.88 -4.16 -24.66
N VAL A 24 0.83 -4.34 -23.86
CA VAL A 24 0.60 -5.54 -23.04
C VAL A 24 0.17 -6.74 -23.91
N VAL A 25 -0.48 -6.49 -25.05
CA VAL A 25 -0.98 -7.56 -25.94
C VAL A 25 0.12 -8.11 -26.84
N ASP A 26 1.06 -7.27 -27.29
CA ASP A 26 2.10 -7.70 -28.24
C ASP A 26 3.19 -8.56 -27.57
N ASN A 27 3.44 -8.35 -26.28
CA ASN A 27 4.43 -9.12 -25.49
C ASN A 27 3.97 -10.53 -25.10
N MET A 28 2.70 -10.89 -25.36
CA MET A 28 2.16 -12.23 -25.07
C MET A 28 2.45 -13.25 -26.20
N SER A 29 2.97 -12.79 -27.34
CA SER A 29 3.21 -13.62 -28.54
C SER A 29 4.58 -14.31 -28.57
N GLY A 30 5.49 -13.99 -27.66
CA GLY A 30 6.94 -14.23 -27.84
C GLY A 30 7.68 -15.03 -26.77
N VAL A 31 7.00 -15.58 -25.75
CA VAL A 31 7.71 -16.27 -24.65
C VAL A 31 7.92 -17.74 -24.99
N GLY A 32 9.11 -18.04 -25.52
CA GLY A 32 9.65 -19.39 -25.57
C GLY A 32 9.80 -19.96 -24.16
N THR A 33 9.48 -21.25 -24.00
CA THR A 33 9.63 -22.01 -22.76
C THR A 33 11.11 -22.16 -22.37
N GLN A 34 11.67 -21.17 -21.69
CA GLN A 34 12.84 -21.35 -20.84
C GLN A 34 12.33 -21.59 -19.42
N SER A 35 12.65 -22.76 -18.85
CA SER A 35 12.43 -23.01 -17.43
C SER A 35 13.16 -21.96 -16.61
N PRO A 36 12.49 -21.22 -15.71
CA PRO A 36 13.18 -20.29 -14.81
C PRO A 36 14.24 -21.05 -14.01
N ALA A 37 15.45 -20.48 -13.90
CA ALA A 37 16.40 -20.94 -12.90
C ALA A 37 15.73 -20.88 -11.50
N PRO A 38 16.07 -21.78 -10.57
CA PRO A 38 15.58 -21.67 -9.19
C PRO A 38 15.92 -20.27 -8.67
N TYR A 39 14.92 -19.54 -8.18
CA TYR A 39 15.16 -18.27 -7.49
C TYR A 39 16.11 -18.52 -6.33
N GLN A 40 17.21 -17.78 -6.29
CA GLN A 40 18.22 -17.86 -5.25
C GLN A 40 18.28 -16.49 -4.57
N GLN A 41 17.75 -16.44 -3.35
CA GLN A 41 17.71 -15.24 -2.53
C GLN A 41 19.13 -14.74 -2.24
N THR A 42 19.37 -13.44 -2.39
CA THR A 42 20.63 -12.81 -1.96
C THR A 42 20.64 -12.59 -0.44
N ALA A 43 21.81 -12.32 0.14
CA ALA A 43 21.91 -12.02 1.57
C ALA A 43 21.12 -10.75 1.92
N GLU A 44 21.13 -9.76 1.03
CA GLU A 44 20.36 -8.52 1.17
C GLU A 44 18.85 -8.77 1.12
N GLU A 45 18.40 -9.64 0.20
CA GLU A 45 16.98 -10.05 0.15
C GLU A 45 16.57 -10.86 1.38
N GLU A 46 17.48 -11.62 1.99
CA GLU A 46 17.24 -12.35 3.25
C GLU A 46 17.06 -11.38 4.43
N GLU A 47 17.93 -10.38 4.55
CA GLU A 47 17.81 -9.33 5.58
C GLU A 47 16.50 -8.53 5.42
N LEU A 48 16.16 -8.13 4.20
CA LEU A 48 14.89 -7.43 3.93
C LEU A 48 13.66 -8.31 4.20
N ALA A 49 13.70 -9.59 3.82
CA ALA A 49 12.62 -10.53 4.12
C ALA A 49 12.42 -10.69 5.63
N GLN A 50 13.50 -10.76 6.39
CA GLN A 50 13.45 -10.86 7.85
C GLN A 50 12.90 -9.58 8.47
N PHE A 51 13.35 -8.42 8.00
CA PHE A 51 12.82 -7.11 8.43
C PHE A 51 11.31 -6.99 8.18
N VAL A 52 10.85 -7.27 6.95
CA VAL A 52 9.41 -7.23 6.60
C VAL A 52 8.59 -8.18 7.48
N SER A 53 9.14 -9.36 7.78
CA SER A 53 8.48 -10.34 8.66
C SER A 53 8.36 -9.84 10.10
N VAL A 54 9.37 -9.15 10.63
CA VAL A 54 9.35 -8.54 11.96
C VAL A 54 8.33 -7.41 12.01
N VAL A 55 8.35 -6.49 11.03
CA VAL A 55 7.38 -5.39 10.97
C VAL A 55 5.95 -5.94 10.91
N LEU A 56 5.70 -6.99 10.10
CA LEU A 56 4.38 -7.61 10.05
C LEU A 56 3.98 -8.17 11.43
N ALA A 57 4.86 -8.90 12.11
CA ALA A 57 4.58 -9.41 13.45
C ALA A 57 4.25 -8.29 14.46
N ASP A 58 4.98 -7.16 14.40
CA ASP A 58 4.69 -5.99 15.24
C ASP A 58 3.30 -5.41 14.92
N THR A 59 2.91 -5.36 13.64
CA THR A 59 1.55 -4.92 13.27
C THR A 59 0.48 -5.88 13.80
N GLU A 60 0.73 -7.19 13.77
CA GLU A 60 -0.21 -8.20 14.27
C GLU A 60 -0.42 -8.07 15.79
N GLU A 61 0.64 -7.80 16.55
CA GLU A 61 0.55 -7.53 17.99
C GLU A 61 -0.32 -6.29 18.27
N VAL A 62 -0.04 -5.18 17.58
CA VAL A 62 -0.77 -3.91 17.75
C VAL A 62 -2.25 -4.07 17.38
N TRP A 63 -2.54 -4.63 16.20
CA TRP A 63 -3.92 -4.73 15.74
C TRP A 63 -4.73 -5.76 16.51
N THR A 64 -4.12 -6.86 16.96
CA THR A 64 -4.77 -7.81 17.87
C THR A 64 -5.24 -7.11 19.14
N LYS A 65 -4.40 -6.26 19.73
CA LYS A 65 -4.75 -5.50 20.92
C LYS A 65 -5.86 -4.48 20.65
N ILE A 66 -5.73 -3.65 19.61
CA ILE A 66 -6.73 -2.62 19.26
C ILE A 66 -8.09 -3.24 18.96
N PHE A 67 -8.13 -4.33 18.19
CA PHE A 67 -9.39 -5.02 17.89
C PHE A 67 -10.04 -5.57 19.16
N ALA A 68 -9.25 -6.16 20.07
CA ALA A 68 -9.75 -6.65 21.34
C ALA A 68 -10.34 -5.54 22.22
N GLU A 69 -9.71 -4.35 22.25
CA GLU A 69 -10.23 -3.17 22.97
C GLU A 69 -11.57 -2.68 22.42
N GLU A 70 -11.79 -2.84 21.11
CA GLU A 70 -13.06 -2.52 20.43
C GLU A 70 -14.04 -3.70 20.39
N GLY A 71 -13.76 -4.80 21.13
CA GLY A 71 -14.64 -5.96 21.23
C GLY A 71 -14.72 -6.82 19.97
N MET A 72 -13.73 -6.71 19.09
CA MET A 72 -13.58 -7.45 17.85
C MET A 72 -12.43 -8.47 17.94
N GLN A 73 -12.33 -9.37 16.96
CA GLN A 73 -11.20 -10.27 16.80
C GLN A 73 -10.41 -9.90 15.55
N TYR A 74 -9.11 -9.66 15.71
CA TYR A 74 -8.20 -9.49 14.58
C TYR A 74 -7.92 -10.87 13.95
N GLN A 75 -7.86 -10.93 12.63
CA GLN A 75 -7.42 -12.10 11.89
C GLN A 75 -6.12 -11.73 11.22
N GLU A 76 -5.05 -12.50 11.41
CA GLU A 76 -3.75 -12.17 10.84
C GLU A 76 -3.76 -12.40 9.32
N PRO A 77 -3.20 -11.48 8.51
CA PRO A 77 -3.03 -11.71 7.09
C PRO A 77 -1.87 -12.66 6.81
N THR A 78 -1.83 -13.25 5.60
CA THR A 78 -0.65 -14.04 5.19
C THR A 78 0.32 -13.21 4.36
N LEU A 79 1.60 -13.22 4.71
CA LEU A 79 2.67 -12.62 3.92
C LEU A 79 3.05 -13.48 2.71
N VAL A 80 3.21 -12.84 1.55
CA VAL A 80 3.77 -13.42 0.33
C VAL A 80 4.87 -12.50 -0.18
N LEU A 81 6.12 -12.92 -0.01
CA LEU A 81 7.26 -12.26 -0.62
C LEU A 81 7.38 -12.71 -2.08
N TYR A 82 7.60 -11.78 -3.00
CA TYR A 82 7.79 -12.10 -4.42
C TYR A 82 8.80 -11.15 -5.08
N SER A 83 9.22 -11.51 -6.28
CA SER A 83 10.00 -10.66 -7.17
C SER A 83 9.54 -10.88 -8.61
N GLY A 84 9.40 -9.80 -9.37
CA GLY A 84 9.03 -9.82 -10.79
C GLY A 84 7.54 -9.99 -11.06
N SER A 85 6.92 -11.10 -10.65
CA SER A 85 5.45 -11.27 -10.79
C SER A 85 4.86 -12.28 -9.82
N VAL A 86 3.58 -12.09 -9.47
CA VAL A 86 2.84 -12.98 -8.58
C VAL A 86 1.37 -13.11 -9.00
N GLN A 87 0.82 -14.31 -8.85
CA GLN A 87 -0.62 -14.56 -9.02
C GLN A 87 -1.31 -14.49 -7.66
N SER A 88 -2.32 -13.60 -7.54
CA SER A 88 -3.18 -13.47 -6.36
C SER A 88 -4.63 -13.80 -6.70
N ALA A 89 -5.50 -13.90 -5.69
CA ALA A 89 -6.95 -13.90 -5.90
C ALA A 89 -7.45 -12.59 -6.55
N CYS A 90 -6.64 -11.53 -6.47
CA CYS A 90 -6.94 -10.24 -7.05
C CYS A 90 -6.51 -10.11 -8.53
N GLY A 91 -5.82 -11.12 -9.07
CA GLY A 91 -5.27 -11.11 -10.43
C GLY A 91 -3.76 -11.26 -10.45
N MET A 92 -3.18 -11.13 -11.63
CA MET A 92 -1.73 -11.19 -11.83
C MET A 92 -1.12 -9.81 -11.56
N ALA A 93 -0.10 -9.74 -10.71
CA ALA A 93 0.70 -8.56 -10.42
C ALA A 93 2.10 -8.71 -11.02
N GLY A 94 2.63 -7.64 -11.61
CA GLY A 94 4.05 -7.52 -11.93
C GLY A 94 4.78 -6.65 -10.89
N SER A 95 6.10 -6.60 -10.92
CA SER A 95 6.92 -5.76 -10.00
C SER A 95 6.59 -4.27 -10.10
N GLN A 96 6.18 -3.82 -11.28
CA GLN A 96 5.68 -2.46 -11.53
C GLN A 96 4.35 -2.11 -10.82
N VAL A 97 3.72 -3.07 -10.15
CA VAL A 97 2.60 -2.84 -9.22
C VAL A 97 3.09 -2.53 -7.81
N GLY A 98 4.34 -2.83 -7.44
CA GLY A 98 4.82 -2.67 -6.06
C GLY A 98 4.06 -3.53 -5.04
N PRO A 99 4.32 -3.32 -3.73
CA PRO A 99 3.63 -4.01 -2.65
C PRO A 99 2.12 -3.75 -2.66
N PHE A 100 1.32 -4.74 -2.28
CA PHE A 100 -0.14 -4.61 -2.22
C PHE A 100 -0.80 -5.63 -1.29
N TYR A 101 -1.94 -5.27 -0.73
CA TYR A 101 -2.86 -6.18 -0.05
C TYR A 101 -3.99 -6.66 -0.97
N CYS A 102 -4.32 -7.96 -0.92
CA CYS A 102 -5.46 -8.51 -1.65
C CYS A 102 -6.60 -8.93 -0.71
N PRO A 103 -7.77 -8.26 -0.73
CA PRO A 103 -8.92 -8.64 0.09
C PRO A 103 -9.56 -9.98 -0.33
N GLY A 104 -9.28 -10.45 -1.55
CA GLY A 104 -9.84 -11.70 -2.08
C GLY A 104 -9.27 -12.97 -1.45
N ASP A 105 -8.02 -12.92 -0.99
CA ASP A 105 -7.34 -14.02 -0.28
C ASP A 105 -6.75 -13.59 1.07
N GLN A 106 -6.91 -12.33 1.46
CA GLN A 106 -6.44 -11.72 2.71
C GLN A 106 -4.92 -11.84 2.89
N LYS A 107 -4.17 -11.56 1.82
CA LYS A 107 -2.71 -11.64 1.81
C LYS A 107 -2.05 -10.30 1.54
N LEU A 108 -0.92 -10.08 2.20
CA LEU A 108 0.02 -9.02 1.85
C LEU A 108 1.05 -9.57 0.88
N TYR A 109 1.19 -8.92 -0.26
CA TYR A 109 2.18 -9.23 -1.28
C TYR A 109 3.25 -8.15 -1.27
N ILE A 110 4.47 -8.52 -0.90
CA ILE A 110 5.58 -7.57 -0.79
C ILE A 110 6.65 -7.93 -1.83
N ASP A 111 6.89 -7.00 -2.76
CA ASP A 111 8.02 -7.09 -3.69
C ASP A 111 9.28 -6.53 -3.02
N LEU A 112 10.25 -7.38 -2.70
CA LEU A 112 11.49 -6.94 -2.05
C LEU A 112 12.31 -5.99 -2.91
N SER A 113 12.17 -6.06 -4.25
CA SER A 113 12.84 -5.13 -5.16
C SER A 113 12.27 -3.69 -5.08
N PHE A 114 11.09 -3.52 -4.48
CA PHE A 114 10.52 -2.20 -4.26
C PHE A 114 11.32 -1.36 -3.27
N TYR A 115 12.06 -1.98 -2.35
CA TYR A 115 12.96 -1.28 -1.44
C TYR A 115 14.00 -0.45 -2.21
N ASP A 116 14.60 -1.03 -3.26
CA ASP A 116 15.51 -0.31 -4.15
C ASP A 116 14.81 0.85 -4.89
N GLU A 117 13.53 0.69 -5.26
CA GLU A 117 12.76 1.77 -5.87
C GLU A 117 12.50 2.91 -4.89
N LEU A 118 12.10 2.62 -3.64
CA LEU A 118 11.93 3.63 -2.58
C LEU A 118 13.20 4.47 -2.41
N GLN A 119 14.34 3.79 -2.27
CA GLN A 119 15.61 4.44 -2.04
C GLN A 119 16.05 5.27 -3.25
N ARG A 120 16.07 4.68 -4.45
CA ARG A 120 16.71 5.30 -5.63
C ARG A 120 15.78 6.22 -6.40
N LYS A 121 14.52 5.82 -6.56
CA LYS A 121 13.56 6.48 -7.45
C LYS A 121 12.67 7.44 -6.70
N PHE A 122 12.17 7.03 -5.54
CA PHE A 122 11.33 7.88 -4.71
C PHE A 122 12.13 8.81 -3.80
N GLN A 123 13.44 8.52 -3.61
CA GLN A 123 14.35 9.30 -2.75
C GLN A 123 13.85 9.33 -1.30
N ALA A 124 13.26 8.22 -0.86
CA ALA A 124 12.86 7.96 0.52
C ALA A 124 13.69 6.77 1.03
N PRO A 125 14.99 6.99 1.33
CA PRO A 125 15.81 5.97 1.98
C PRO A 125 15.35 5.78 3.44
N GLY A 126 15.79 4.69 4.05
CA GLY A 126 15.45 4.36 5.43
C GLY A 126 14.77 3.00 5.53
N ASP A 127 15.06 2.25 6.57
CA ASP A 127 14.38 0.99 6.86
C ASP A 127 12.94 1.26 7.30
N PHE A 128 12.68 2.34 8.04
CA PHE A 128 11.34 2.71 8.47
C PHE A 128 10.43 3.14 7.30
N ALA A 129 11.00 3.58 6.18
CA ALA A 129 10.25 3.80 4.94
C ALA A 129 9.59 2.50 4.43
N MET A 130 10.28 1.36 4.55
CA MET A 130 9.71 0.06 4.20
C MET A 130 8.70 -0.41 5.27
N ALA A 131 8.96 -0.12 6.54
CA ALA A 131 8.00 -0.42 7.60
C ALA A 131 6.67 0.32 7.40
N TYR A 132 6.72 1.59 6.98
CA TYR A 132 5.54 2.36 6.58
C TYR A 132 4.74 1.66 5.47
N VAL A 133 5.41 1.13 4.43
CA VAL A 133 4.72 0.44 3.33
C VAL A 133 4.01 -0.82 3.82
N VAL A 134 4.68 -1.64 4.64
CA VAL A 134 4.06 -2.81 5.26
C VAL A 134 2.85 -2.40 6.09
N ALA A 135 2.99 -1.40 6.96
CA ALA A 135 1.91 -0.90 7.81
C ALA A 135 0.73 -0.32 7.00
N HIS A 136 0.99 0.30 5.85
CA HIS A 136 -0.03 0.78 4.92
C HIS A 136 -0.84 -0.37 4.33
N GLU A 137 -0.17 -1.43 3.84
CA GLU A 137 -0.85 -2.62 3.33
C GLU A 137 -1.64 -3.36 4.43
N VAL A 138 -1.13 -3.38 5.66
CA VAL A 138 -1.90 -3.86 6.82
C VAL A 138 -3.10 -2.95 7.11
N GLY A 139 -2.99 -1.65 6.86
CA GLY A 139 -4.12 -0.71 6.89
C GLY A 139 -5.27 -1.16 5.99
N HIS A 140 -4.98 -1.58 4.75
CA HIS A 140 -6.00 -2.15 3.85
C HIS A 140 -6.58 -3.48 4.36
N HIS A 141 -5.76 -4.29 5.02
CA HIS A 141 -6.26 -5.49 5.70
C HIS A 141 -7.25 -5.14 6.82
N VAL A 142 -6.92 -4.16 7.67
CA VAL A 142 -7.81 -3.65 8.72
C VAL A 142 -9.11 -3.11 8.13
N GLN A 143 -9.05 -2.34 7.04
CA GLN A 143 -10.25 -1.87 6.32
C GLN A 143 -11.14 -3.02 5.84
N THR A 144 -10.52 -4.13 5.42
CA THR A 144 -11.25 -5.34 5.01
C THR A 144 -11.98 -5.96 6.20
N LEU A 145 -11.31 -6.10 7.35
CA LEU A 145 -11.91 -6.63 8.57
C LEU A 145 -13.05 -5.73 9.10
N LEU A 146 -12.94 -4.42 8.89
CA LEU A 146 -13.97 -3.43 9.26
C LEU A 146 -15.12 -3.34 8.24
N GLY A 147 -15.07 -4.07 7.13
CA GLY A 147 -16.13 -4.06 6.10
C GLY A 147 -16.08 -2.89 5.12
N GLN A 148 -15.05 -2.04 5.21
CA GLN A 148 -14.94 -0.80 4.43
C GLN A 148 -14.60 -1.07 2.96
N THR A 149 -13.87 -2.15 2.68
CA THR A 149 -13.61 -2.60 1.31
C THR A 149 -14.91 -2.92 0.57
N GLN A 150 -15.87 -3.56 1.22
CA GLN A 150 -17.18 -3.88 0.64
C GLN A 150 -18.01 -2.61 0.44
N GLU A 151 -17.93 -1.67 1.38
CA GLU A 151 -18.59 -0.37 1.26
C GLU A 151 -18.09 0.41 0.04
N LEU A 152 -16.77 0.59 -0.12
CA LEU A 152 -16.16 1.23 -1.29
C LEU A 152 -16.59 0.54 -2.59
N ASN A 153 -16.55 -0.80 -2.62
CA ASN A 153 -16.96 -1.57 -3.78
C ASN A 153 -18.44 -1.37 -4.14
N SER A 154 -19.30 -1.15 -3.16
CA SER A 154 -20.73 -0.90 -3.39
C SER A 154 -20.99 0.40 -4.16
N LEU A 155 -20.05 1.36 -4.11
CA LEU A 155 -20.14 2.65 -4.80
C LEU A 155 -19.78 2.55 -6.29
N ARG A 156 -19.17 1.45 -6.73
CA ARG A 156 -18.81 1.26 -8.15
C ARG A 156 -20.02 1.36 -9.06
N GLY A 157 -19.85 2.05 -10.19
CA GLY A 157 -20.89 2.25 -11.19
C GLY A 157 -22.05 3.15 -10.73
N ARG A 158 -22.04 3.64 -9.50
CA ARG A 158 -23.03 4.62 -8.99
C ARG A 158 -22.61 6.07 -9.27
N PHE A 159 -21.32 6.30 -9.50
CA PHE A 159 -20.73 7.63 -9.71
C PHE A 159 -19.93 7.68 -11.02
N SER A 160 -19.64 8.90 -11.49
CA SER A 160 -18.65 9.10 -12.55
C SER A 160 -17.27 8.65 -12.06
N GLN A 161 -16.33 8.41 -13.00
CA GLN A 161 -14.98 8.00 -12.63
C GLN A 161 -14.31 9.02 -11.70
N THR A 162 -14.40 10.32 -12.01
CA THR A 162 -13.82 11.40 -11.19
C THR A 162 -14.41 11.45 -9.78
N GLU A 163 -15.72 11.21 -9.64
CA GLU A 163 -16.33 11.17 -8.31
C GLU A 163 -15.96 9.88 -7.55
N PHE A 164 -15.88 8.74 -8.24
CA PHE A 164 -15.42 7.49 -7.64
C PHE A 164 -13.95 7.58 -7.18
N ASN A 165 -13.10 8.27 -7.96
CA ASN A 165 -11.72 8.57 -7.61
C ASN A 165 -11.59 9.27 -6.24
N LYS A 166 -12.49 10.21 -5.91
CA LYS A 166 -12.48 10.84 -4.58
C LYS A 166 -12.72 9.83 -3.45
N TYR A 167 -13.57 8.83 -3.65
CA TYR A 167 -13.77 7.77 -2.66
C TYR A 167 -12.55 6.84 -2.56
N GLN A 168 -11.85 6.60 -3.67
CA GLN A 168 -10.57 5.87 -3.65
C GLN A 168 -9.53 6.63 -2.83
N VAL A 169 -9.35 7.94 -3.09
CA VAL A 169 -8.44 8.78 -2.30
C VAL A 169 -8.76 8.73 -0.82
N ARG A 170 -10.03 8.80 -0.43
CA ARG A 170 -10.45 8.68 0.98
C ARG A 170 -10.09 7.32 1.58
N PHE A 171 -10.25 6.24 0.83
CA PHE A 171 -9.90 4.89 1.26
C PHE A 171 -8.37 4.75 1.47
N GLU A 172 -7.57 5.24 0.53
CA GLU A 172 -6.10 5.24 0.60
C GLU A 172 -5.58 6.05 1.79
N LEU A 173 -6.14 7.24 2.02
CA LEU A 173 -5.75 8.08 3.16
C LEU A 173 -6.15 7.48 4.52
N GLN A 174 -7.16 6.62 4.55
CA GLN A 174 -7.49 5.89 5.77
C GLN A 174 -6.46 4.79 6.01
N ALA A 175 -5.93 4.13 4.98
CA ALA A 175 -4.81 3.21 5.15
C ALA A 175 -3.56 3.95 5.68
N ASP A 176 -3.27 5.17 5.20
CA ASP A 176 -2.21 6.02 5.78
C ASP A 176 -2.47 6.34 7.26
N TYR A 177 -3.70 6.69 7.63
CA TYR A 177 -4.08 6.88 9.03
C TYR A 177 -3.84 5.63 9.88
N LEU A 178 -4.25 4.46 9.40
CA LEU A 178 -4.10 3.19 10.11
C LEU A 178 -2.62 2.82 10.26
N ALA A 179 -1.79 3.07 9.25
CA ALA A 179 -0.34 2.94 9.36
C ALA A 179 0.24 3.87 10.44
N GLY A 180 -0.26 5.11 10.52
CA GLY A 180 0.08 6.04 11.60
C GLY A 180 -0.31 5.51 12.98
N VAL A 181 -1.52 4.94 13.11
CA VAL A 181 -1.97 4.32 14.36
C VAL A 181 -1.02 3.20 14.78
N TRP A 182 -0.57 2.35 13.86
CA TRP A 182 0.45 1.36 14.17
C TRP A 182 1.75 2.01 14.68
N ALA A 183 2.25 3.03 13.98
CA ALA A 183 3.49 3.72 14.36
C ALA A 183 3.43 4.32 15.77
N HIS A 184 2.25 4.79 16.22
CA HIS A 184 2.04 5.25 17.60
C HIS A 184 2.34 4.16 18.64
N HIS A 185 1.82 2.95 18.41
CA HIS A 185 2.01 1.84 19.35
C HIS A 185 3.41 1.24 19.22
N ALA A 186 3.97 1.21 18.02
CA ALA A 186 5.36 0.81 17.76
C ALA A 186 6.35 1.70 18.54
N GLU A 187 6.11 3.02 18.61
CA GLU A 187 6.90 3.92 19.47
C GLU A 187 6.83 3.50 20.94
N GLY A 188 5.63 3.16 21.43
CA GLY A 188 5.43 2.65 22.78
C GLY A 188 6.10 1.29 23.07
N MET A 189 6.35 0.49 22.03
CA MET A 189 7.10 -0.77 22.11
C MET A 189 8.62 -0.55 22.10
N GLY A 190 9.09 0.66 21.80
CA GLY A 190 10.51 0.99 21.71
C GLY A 190 11.19 0.44 20.45
N VAL A 191 10.42 0.18 19.38
CA VAL A 191 10.94 -0.29 18.08
C VAL A 191 11.08 0.84 17.05
N VAL A 192 10.75 2.08 17.44
CA VAL A 192 10.90 3.30 16.62
C VAL A 192 12.11 4.09 17.11
N GLU A 193 13.05 4.36 16.23
CA GLU A 193 14.26 5.14 16.47
C GLU A 193 14.05 6.65 16.19
N GLU A 194 15.02 7.47 16.61
CA GLU A 194 15.00 8.91 16.31
C GLU A 194 15.22 9.13 14.80
N GLY A 195 14.21 9.66 14.12
CA GLY A 195 14.23 9.90 12.67
C GLY A 195 13.29 9.00 11.87
N ASP A 196 12.86 7.88 12.43
CA ASP A 196 11.97 6.91 11.78
C ASP A 196 10.62 7.52 11.39
N LEU A 197 10.06 8.37 12.26
CA LEU A 197 8.82 9.06 11.97
C LEU A 197 8.97 9.99 10.76
N GLU A 198 10.09 10.71 10.66
CA GLU A 198 10.42 11.54 9.51
C GLU A 198 10.63 10.70 8.25
N GLU A 199 11.25 9.52 8.35
CA GLU A 199 11.40 8.58 7.24
C GLU A 199 10.03 8.10 6.71
N ALA A 200 9.12 7.68 7.59
CA ALA A 200 7.76 7.32 7.22
C ALA A 200 7.00 8.49 6.57
N LEU A 201 7.10 9.70 7.12
CA LEU A 201 6.49 10.90 6.54
C LEU A 201 7.07 11.22 5.16
N ASN A 202 8.38 11.05 4.97
CA ASN A 202 9.04 11.22 3.68
C ASN A 202 8.59 10.16 2.68
N ALA A 203 8.48 8.90 3.10
CA ALA A 203 7.96 7.81 2.28
C ALA A 203 6.51 8.10 1.84
N ALA A 204 5.61 8.41 2.79
CA ALA A 204 4.22 8.77 2.52
C ALA A 204 4.10 9.95 1.54
N SER A 205 4.98 10.95 1.68
CA SER A 205 5.05 12.07 0.74
C SER A 205 5.54 11.66 -0.65
N ALA A 206 6.50 10.75 -0.74
CA ALA A 206 7.13 10.42 -2.01
C ALA A 206 6.22 9.62 -2.93
N VAL A 207 5.23 8.92 -2.34
CA VAL A 207 4.23 8.11 -3.04
C VAL A 207 2.88 8.82 -3.23
N GLY A 208 2.80 10.14 -3.05
CA GLY A 208 1.61 10.93 -3.38
C GLY A 208 1.44 11.13 -4.89
N ASP A 209 0.20 11.13 -5.39
CA ASP A 209 -0.11 11.17 -6.82
C ASP A 209 0.48 12.41 -7.50
N ASP A 210 0.49 13.57 -6.83
CA ASP A 210 1.07 14.82 -7.32
C ASP A 210 2.60 14.72 -7.49
N THR A 211 3.30 14.11 -6.53
CA THR A 211 4.75 13.90 -6.61
C THR A 211 5.09 12.93 -7.73
N ILE A 212 4.38 11.81 -7.80
CA ILE A 212 4.59 10.79 -8.81
C ILE A 212 4.32 11.36 -10.21
N GLN A 213 3.18 12.01 -10.43
CA GLN A 213 2.82 12.64 -11.71
C GLN A 213 3.85 13.70 -12.12
N LYS A 214 4.24 14.58 -11.19
CA LYS A 214 5.22 15.61 -11.49
C LYS A 214 6.59 15.03 -11.87
N ARG A 215 6.99 13.90 -11.29
CA ARG A 215 8.23 13.20 -11.67
C ARG A 215 8.13 12.47 -13.01
N SER A 216 7.00 11.83 -13.30
CA SER A 216 6.83 11.00 -14.50
C SER A 216 6.51 11.81 -15.76
N GLN A 217 5.65 12.83 -15.66
CA GLN A 217 5.13 13.59 -16.80
C GLN A 217 5.31 15.12 -16.69
N GLY A 218 5.78 15.64 -15.55
CA GLY A 218 6.12 17.06 -15.37
C GLY A 218 4.96 17.98 -14.96
N TYR A 219 3.72 17.48 -14.93
CA TYR A 219 2.53 18.23 -14.52
C TYR A 219 1.53 17.33 -13.77
N VAL A 220 0.60 17.96 -13.07
CA VAL A 220 -0.37 17.32 -12.18
C VAL A 220 -1.78 17.43 -12.76
N VAL A 221 -2.55 16.35 -12.68
CA VAL A 221 -3.97 16.22 -13.08
C VAL A 221 -4.76 15.73 -11.85
N PRO A 222 -5.31 16.65 -11.04
CA PRO A 222 -5.97 16.27 -9.78
C PRO A 222 -7.17 15.32 -9.97
N GLU A 223 -7.89 15.42 -11.08
CA GLU A 223 -9.08 14.60 -11.35
C GLU A 223 -8.76 13.11 -11.57
N SER A 224 -7.49 12.77 -11.83
CA SER A 224 -7.03 11.38 -12.00
C SER A 224 -6.50 10.75 -10.72
N PHE A 225 -6.42 11.49 -9.61
CA PHE A 225 -5.89 10.98 -8.35
C PHE A 225 -6.72 9.82 -7.80
N THR A 226 -6.03 8.83 -7.27
CA THR A 226 -6.61 7.64 -6.62
C THR A 226 -6.03 7.40 -5.23
N HIS A 227 -4.87 7.95 -4.91
CA HIS A 227 -4.18 7.82 -3.61
C HIS A 227 -4.09 9.13 -2.83
N GLY A 228 -4.31 10.25 -3.50
CA GLY A 228 -4.29 11.57 -2.89
C GLY A 228 -2.95 12.27 -3.01
N THR A 229 -2.89 13.51 -2.53
CA THR A 229 -1.68 14.32 -2.60
C THR A 229 -0.67 13.90 -1.53
N SER A 230 0.60 14.18 -1.80
CA SER A 230 1.71 14.00 -0.87
C SER A 230 1.45 14.68 0.48
N GLU A 231 0.76 15.83 0.48
CA GLU A 231 0.36 16.54 1.69
C GLU A 231 -0.75 15.80 2.44
N GLN A 232 -1.80 15.34 1.75
CA GLN A 232 -2.89 14.58 2.35
C GLN A 232 -2.37 13.30 3.00
N ARG A 233 -1.53 12.54 2.30
CA ARG A 233 -0.95 11.28 2.79
C ARG A 233 -0.17 11.48 4.09
N LYS A 234 0.78 12.44 4.08
CA LYS A 234 1.52 12.85 5.29
C LYS A 234 0.60 13.27 6.44
N SER A 235 -0.39 14.10 6.14
CA SER A 235 -1.31 14.63 7.15
C SER A 235 -2.12 13.51 7.81
N TRP A 236 -2.62 12.55 7.05
CA TRP A 236 -3.42 11.45 7.58
C TRP A 236 -2.59 10.44 8.35
N PHE A 237 -1.40 10.10 7.85
CA PHE A 237 -0.42 9.31 8.61
C PHE A 237 -0.09 9.96 9.95
N TYR A 238 0.29 11.24 9.95
CA TYR A 238 0.62 11.96 11.19
C TYR A 238 -0.57 12.04 12.14
N LYS A 239 -1.78 12.23 11.63
CA LYS A 239 -3.01 12.23 12.45
C LYS A 239 -3.22 10.87 13.13
N GLY A 240 -3.03 9.78 12.41
CA GLY A 240 -3.09 8.43 12.96
C GLY A 240 -2.06 8.21 14.07
N TYR A 241 -0.82 8.61 13.82
CA TYR A 241 0.26 8.55 14.80
C TYR A 241 -0.02 9.39 16.06
N LYS A 242 -0.64 10.56 15.92
CA LYS A 242 -1.05 11.36 17.09
C LYS A 242 -2.21 10.75 17.86
N ALA A 243 -3.16 10.11 17.18
CA ALA A 243 -4.38 9.58 17.79
C ALA A 243 -4.17 8.20 18.43
N GLY A 244 -3.43 7.30 17.78
CA GLY A 244 -3.17 5.94 18.26
C GLY A 244 -4.42 5.05 18.38
N ASN A 245 -5.54 5.40 17.72
CA ASN A 245 -6.81 4.68 17.85
C ASN A 245 -7.63 4.72 16.54
N LEU A 246 -8.68 3.90 16.44
CA LEU A 246 -9.53 3.81 15.23
C LEU A 246 -10.49 4.99 15.02
N ARG A 247 -10.79 5.78 16.06
CA ARG A 247 -11.98 6.67 16.08
C ARG A 247 -11.80 7.96 15.29
N GLU A 248 -10.57 8.42 15.07
CA GLU A 248 -10.30 9.68 14.37
C GLU A 248 -9.96 9.48 12.88
N GLY A 249 -10.05 8.24 12.40
CA GLY A 249 -9.71 7.80 11.04
C GLY A 249 -10.84 7.90 10.01
N ASP A 250 -11.86 8.73 10.26
CA ASP A 250 -12.99 8.91 9.34
C ASP A 250 -12.62 9.84 8.17
N THR A 251 -12.00 9.25 7.16
CA THR A 251 -11.65 9.93 5.90
C THR A 251 -12.84 10.10 4.96
N PHE A 252 -13.95 9.39 5.18
CA PHE A 252 -15.11 9.43 4.30
C PHE A 252 -15.98 10.68 4.56
N ASN A 253 -15.94 11.24 5.77
CA ASN A 253 -16.71 12.43 6.14
C ASN A 253 -15.91 13.75 6.22
N THR A 254 -14.62 13.75 5.88
CA THR A 254 -13.83 15.01 5.77
C THR A 254 -14.25 15.84 4.56
N ARG A 255 -14.19 17.16 4.71
CA ARG A 255 -14.58 18.16 3.70
C ARG A 255 -13.47 18.52 2.71
N ASP A 256 -12.30 17.90 2.82
CA ASP A 256 -11.07 18.38 2.18
C ASP A 256 -10.78 17.76 0.79
N PHE A 257 -11.83 17.37 0.04
CA PHE A 257 -11.73 16.69 -1.28
C PHE A 257 -12.77 17.16 -2.30
#